data_AF-A0A518BC95-F1
#
_entry.id   AF-A0A518BC95-F1
#
_cell.length_a   1.000
_cell.length_b   1.000
_cell.length_c   1.000
_cell.angle_alpha   90.00
_cell.angle_beta   90.00
_cell.angle_gamma   90.00
#
_symmetry.space_group_name_H-M   'P 1'
#
loop_
_entity.id
_entity.type
_entity.pdbx_description
1 polymer ?
#
loop_
_entity_poly.entity_id
_entity_poly.type
_entity_poly.pdbx_seq_one_letter_code
_entity_poly.pdbx_strand_id
1 'polypeptide(L)'
;MPIRVQCGGCGARYRVPEKLAGKRIPCKRCDDRIPVAGEPPALRLSEPAPKPNRKRKRRRRRPTVPIKHWIYGIGLIFIGIGFLPIIGMVPEEKRAVALPFFLGLAMLCWSGTLAFLVPASRPYTVRILGVALLAFGLFGVVNMLSNSNRGAPFALGFVATCVVGGASMVWKGGAVAE
;
A
#
# COMPACT_ATOMS: atom_id res chain seq x y z
N MET A 1 -8.24 -11.42 45.76
CA MET A 1 -6.87 -11.43 46.33
C MET A 1 -5.90 -12.16 45.38
N PRO A 2 -4.59 -11.85 45.34
CA PRO A 2 -3.66 -12.54 44.45
C PRO A 2 -3.26 -13.94 44.97
N ILE A 3 -3.34 -14.96 44.11
CA ILE A 3 -2.94 -16.34 44.42
C ILE A 3 -1.44 -16.48 44.17
N ARG A 4 -0.72 -17.12 45.10
CA ARG A 4 0.70 -17.43 44.94
C ARG A 4 0.86 -18.84 44.40
N VAL A 5 1.52 -18.97 43.26
CA VAL A 5 1.81 -20.29 42.64
C VAL A 5 3.30 -20.43 42.41
N GLN A 6 3.79 -21.67 42.52
CA GLN A 6 5.18 -22.01 42.27
C GLN A 6 5.28 -22.84 40.99
N CYS A 7 6.24 -22.50 40.12
CA CYS A 7 6.52 -23.27 38.92
C CYS A 7 7.17 -24.61 39.28
N GLY A 8 6.66 -25.72 38.73
CA GLY A 8 7.24 -27.05 38.93
C GLY A 8 8.60 -27.26 38.26
N GLY A 9 8.88 -26.58 37.14
CA GLY A 9 10.15 -26.71 36.42
C GLY A 9 11.28 -25.88 37.04
N CYS A 10 11.09 -24.55 37.16
CA CYS A 10 12.16 -23.63 37.60
C CYS A 10 12.05 -23.16 39.06
N GLY A 11 11.01 -23.55 39.80
CA GLY A 11 10.81 -23.15 41.21
C GLY A 11 10.42 -21.68 41.44
N ALA A 12 10.29 -20.86 40.38
CA ALA A 12 9.93 -19.45 40.50
C ALA A 12 8.51 -19.27 41.06
N ARG A 13 8.33 -18.24 41.91
CA ARG A 13 7.05 -17.89 42.54
C ARG A 13 6.38 -16.73 41.79
N TYR A 14 5.10 -16.89 41.47
CA TYR A 14 4.31 -15.89 40.76
C TYR A 14 3.08 -15.47 41.58
N ARG A 15 2.71 -14.19 41.45
CA ARG A 15 1.42 -13.67 41.93
C ARG A 15 0.48 -13.58 40.74
N VAL A 16 -0.60 -14.34 40.79
CA VAL A 16 -1.56 -14.48 39.69
C VAL A 16 -2.92 -13.92 40.15
N PRO A 17 -3.61 -13.12 39.32
CA PRO A 17 -4.96 -12.68 39.64
C PRO A 17 -5.96 -13.85 39.64
N GLU A 18 -6.97 -13.80 40.50
CA GLU A 18 -8.06 -14.81 40.61
C GLU A 18 -8.77 -15.10 39.27
N LYS A 19 -8.77 -14.15 38.33
CA LYS A 19 -9.36 -14.35 36.98
C LYS A 19 -8.71 -15.47 36.16
N LEU A 20 -7.54 -15.94 36.60
CA LEU A 20 -6.78 -17.03 35.99
C LEU A 20 -6.78 -18.30 36.86
N ALA A 21 -7.54 -18.33 37.96
CA ALA A 21 -7.77 -19.54 38.74
C ALA A 21 -8.37 -20.65 37.86
N GLY A 22 -7.84 -21.87 37.98
CA GLY A 22 -8.23 -23.02 37.15
C GLY A 22 -7.69 -23.01 35.72
N LYS A 23 -6.94 -21.98 35.30
CA LYS A 23 -6.30 -21.92 33.97
C LYS A 23 -4.82 -22.32 34.07
N ARG A 24 -4.22 -22.62 32.91
CA ARG A 24 -2.78 -22.86 32.77
C ARG A 24 -2.11 -21.58 32.27
N ILE A 25 -1.05 -21.14 32.94
CA ILE A 25 -0.26 -19.97 32.54
C ILE A 25 1.16 -20.39 32.16
N PRO A 26 1.79 -19.76 31.14
CA PRO A 26 3.18 -20.04 30.81
C PRO A 26 4.14 -19.41 31.83
N CYS A 27 5.19 -20.15 32.19
CA CYS A 27 6.27 -19.67 33.05
C CYS A 27 7.21 -18.73 32.29
N LYS A 28 7.49 -17.53 32.84
CA LYS A 28 8.39 -16.55 32.19
C LYS A 28 9.87 -16.94 32.17
N ARG A 29 10.25 -18.03 32.84
CA ARG A 29 11.66 -18.49 32.94
C ARG A 29 11.96 -19.75 32.15
N CYS A 30 11.04 -20.72 32.14
CA CYS A 30 11.25 -22.03 31.51
C CYS A 30 10.14 -22.41 30.51
N ASP A 31 9.18 -21.52 30.24
CA ASP A 31 8.02 -21.72 29.36
C ASP A 31 7.07 -22.89 29.71
N ASP A 32 7.29 -23.59 30.82
CA ASP A 32 6.37 -24.62 31.31
C ASP A 32 4.98 -24.07 31.66
N ARG A 33 3.95 -24.88 31.42
CA ARG A 33 2.55 -24.55 31.75
C ARG A 33 2.25 -24.87 33.22
N ILE A 34 2.12 -23.83 34.03
CA ILE A 34 1.80 -23.93 35.46
C ILE A 34 0.27 -23.99 35.63
N PRO A 35 -0.29 -25.06 36.22
CA PRO A 35 -1.71 -25.10 36.60
C PRO A 35 -1.94 -24.17 37.81
N VAL A 36 -2.86 -23.23 37.69
CA VAL A 36 -3.26 -22.38 38.82
C VAL A 36 -4.38 -23.08 39.57
N ALA A 37 -4.15 -23.44 40.84
CA ALA A 37 -5.18 -24.01 41.70
C ALA A 37 -6.38 -23.04 41.76
N GLY A 38 -7.47 -23.44 41.11
CA GLY A 38 -8.76 -22.79 41.28
C GLY A 38 -9.54 -23.57 42.31
N GLU A 39 -10.27 -22.85 43.15
CA GLU A 39 -11.32 -23.48 43.93
C GLU A 39 -12.23 -24.24 42.95
N PRO A 40 -12.47 -25.55 43.16
CA PRO A 40 -13.32 -26.33 42.28
C PRO A 40 -14.62 -25.56 42.15
N PRO A 41 -15.09 -25.27 40.92
CA PRO A 41 -16.26 -24.43 40.72
C PRO A 41 -17.39 -25.06 41.51
N ALA A 42 -17.72 -24.46 42.66
CA ALA A 42 -18.86 -24.86 43.46
C ALA A 42 -20.01 -24.97 42.47
N LEU A 43 -20.60 -26.17 42.36
CA LEU A 43 -21.66 -26.52 41.44
C LEU A 43 -22.70 -25.38 41.44
N ARG A 44 -22.51 -24.41 40.55
CA ARG A 44 -23.46 -23.34 40.35
C ARG A 44 -24.59 -24.04 39.63
N LEU A 45 -25.62 -24.42 40.38
CA LEU A 45 -26.93 -24.73 39.84
C LEU A 45 -27.18 -23.70 38.75
N SER A 46 -27.26 -24.20 37.53
CA SER A 46 -27.24 -23.45 36.28
C SER A 46 -28.06 -22.18 36.36
N GLU A 47 -27.39 -21.09 36.69
CA GLU A 47 -27.95 -19.77 36.50
C GLU A 47 -28.13 -19.63 34.99
N PRO A 48 -29.37 -19.40 34.51
CA PRO A 48 -29.71 -19.48 33.10
C PRO A 48 -28.76 -18.59 32.32
N ALA A 49 -28.09 -19.21 31.33
CA ALA A 49 -26.99 -18.61 30.59
C ALA A 49 -27.34 -17.16 30.21
N PRO A 50 -26.54 -16.16 30.65
CA PRO A 50 -26.83 -14.78 30.33
C PRO A 50 -26.89 -14.68 28.81
N LYS A 51 -28.07 -14.29 28.30
CA LYS A 51 -28.34 -14.15 26.87
C LYS A 51 -27.14 -13.44 26.25
N PRO A 52 -26.51 -14.00 25.20
CA PRO A 52 -25.31 -13.42 24.62
C PRO A 52 -25.64 -11.98 24.25
N ASN A 53 -25.08 -11.05 25.03
CA ASN A 53 -25.16 -9.63 24.74
C ASN A 53 -24.48 -9.49 23.38
N ARG A 54 -25.30 -9.43 22.32
CA ARG A 54 -24.92 -9.18 20.94
C ARG A 54 -24.18 -7.86 21.00
N LYS A 55 -22.85 -7.94 21.22
CA LYS A 55 -21.93 -6.82 21.25
C LYS A 55 -22.27 -6.03 20.01
N ARG A 56 -22.95 -4.91 20.24
CA ARG A 56 -23.40 -3.94 19.24
C ARG A 56 -22.22 -3.75 18.33
N LYS A 57 -22.29 -4.41 17.17
CA LYS A 57 -21.21 -4.51 16.19
C LYS A 57 -20.84 -3.07 15.92
N ARG A 58 -19.73 -2.64 16.55
CA ARG A 58 -19.21 -1.27 16.52
C ARG A 58 -19.30 -0.92 15.06
N ARG A 59 -20.24 -0.04 14.68
CA ARG A 59 -20.43 0.39 13.29
C ARG A 59 -19.03 0.69 12.83
N ARG A 60 -18.50 -0.16 11.95
CA ARG A 60 -17.16 0.00 11.37
C ARG A 60 -17.21 1.44 10.88
N ARG A 61 -16.51 2.33 11.59
CA ARG A 61 -16.33 3.71 11.15
C ARG A 61 -15.85 3.53 9.72
N ARG A 62 -16.68 3.92 8.75
CA ARG A 62 -16.28 3.88 7.35
C ARG A 62 -14.92 4.58 7.34
N PRO A 63 -13.87 3.93 6.82
CA PRO A 63 -12.59 4.60 6.72
C PRO A 63 -12.88 5.88 5.95
N THR A 64 -12.81 7.01 6.65
CA THR A 64 -12.83 8.32 6.03
C THR A 64 -11.64 8.28 5.10
N VAL A 65 -11.91 8.11 3.80
CA VAL A 65 -10.89 8.30 2.77
C VAL A 65 -10.22 9.62 3.11
N PRO A 66 -8.92 9.61 3.44
CA PRO A 66 -8.30 10.77 4.05
C PRO A 66 -8.39 11.89 3.02
N ILE A 67 -9.03 12.99 3.42
CA ILE A 67 -9.31 14.22 2.66
C ILE A 67 -8.15 14.65 1.76
N LYS A 68 -6.92 14.33 2.17
CA LYS A 68 -5.69 14.50 1.38
C LYS A 68 -5.79 13.95 -0.06
N HIS A 69 -6.42 12.79 -0.30
CA HIS A 69 -6.54 12.23 -1.67
C HIS A 69 -7.45 13.07 -2.57
N TRP A 70 -8.45 13.73 -2.01
CA TRP A 70 -9.38 14.56 -2.77
C TRP A 70 -8.71 15.86 -3.23
N ILE A 71 -7.86 16.45 -2.38
CA ILE A 71 -7.08 17.64 -2.72
C ILE A 71 -6.14 17.35 -3.90
N TYR A 72 -5.47 16.19 -3.91
CA TYR A 72 -4.62 15.79 -5.04
C TYR A 72 -5.41 15.59 -6.33
N GLY A 73 -6.60 14.98 -6.26
CA GLY A 73 -7.46 14.81 -7.43
C GLY A 73 -7.91 16.13 -8.04
N ILE A 74 -8.31 17.09 -7.21
CA ILE A 74 -8.74 18.43 -7.66
C ILE A 74 -7.58 19.22 -8.26
N GLY A 75 -6.42 19.26 -7.59
CA GLY A 75 -5.25 20.01 -8.08
C GLY A 75 -4.82 19.56 -9.48
N LEU A 76 -4.99 18.28 -9.80
CA LEU A 76 -4.65 17.71 -11.09
C LEU A 76 -5.61 18.05 -12.23
N ILE A 77 -6.91 18.13 -11.92
CA ILE A 77 -7.90 18.63 -12.88
C ILE A 77 -7.56 20.08 -13.26
N PHE A 78 -7.16 20.89 -12.30
CA PHE A 78 -6.74 22.28 -12.56
C PHE A 78 -5.45 22.37 -13.38
N ILE A 79 -4.48 21.48 -13.19
CA ILE A 79 -3.28 21.43 -14.02
C ILE A 79 -3.65 21.06 -15.46
N GLY A 80 -4.47 20.02 -15.67
CA GLY A 80 -4.90 19.62 -17.02
C GLY A 80 -5.69 20.71 -17.74
N ILE A 81 -6.67 21.33 -17.06
CA ILE A 81 -7.49 22.41 -17.61
C ILE A 81 -6.67 23.68 -17.84
N GLY A 82 -5.71 23.98 -16.96
CA GLY A 82 -4.82 25.14 -17.09
C GLY A 82 -3.91 25.11 -18.33
N PHE A 83 -3.66 23.93 -18.91
CA PHE A 83 -2.85 23.80 -20.13
C PHE A 83 -3.63 23.99 -21.44
N LEU A 84 -4.96 23.83 -21.44
CA LEU A 84 -5.81 24.09 -22.62
C LEU A 84 -5.65 25.49 -23.23
N PRO A 85 -5.65 26.60 -22.46
CA PRO A 85 -5.46 27.93 -23.04
C PRO A 85 -4.07 28.13 -23.65
N ILE A 86 -3.03 27.46 -23.13
CA ILE A 86 -1.66 27.55 -23.65
C ILE A 86 -1.59 26.93 -25.05
N ILE A 87 -2.31 25.83 -25.30
CA ILE A 87 -2.40 25.20 -26.63
C ILE A 87 -3.08 26.16 -27.63
N GLY A 88 -4.07 26.93 -27.18
CA GLY A 88 -4.75 27.93 -28.00
C GLY A 88 -3.84 29.07 -28.48
N MET A 89 -2.80 29.42 -27.69
CA MET A 89 -1.84 30.47 -28.04
C MET A 89 -0.75 30.03 -29.02
N VAL A 90 -0.69 28.74 -29.40
CA VAL A 90 0.33 28.25 -30.34
C VAL A 90 -0.08 28.59 -31.78
N PRO A 91 0.75 29.33 -32.55
CA PRO A 91 0.49 29.64 -33.95
C PRO A 91 0.42 28.34 -34.78
N GLU A 92 -0.48 28.30 -35.78
CA GLU A 92 -0.80 27.07 -36.53
C GLU A 92 0.42 26.39 -37.13
N GLU A 93 1.37 27.17 -37.63
CA GLU A 93 2.63 26.67 -38.22
C GLU A 93 3.48 25.83 -37.25
N LYS A 94 3.30 25.98 -35.93
CA LYS A 94 4.04 25.24 -34.90
C LYS A 94 3.21 24.16 -34.23
N ARG A 95 1.90 24.08 -34.50
CA ARG A 95 1.01 23.11 -33.84
C ARG A 95 1.44 21.66 -34.12
N ALA A 96 1.88 21.34 -35.34
CA ALA A 96 2.33 19.99 -35.68
C ALA A 96 3.52 19.49 -34.82
N VAL A 97 4.39 20.41 -34.37
CA VAL A 97 5.55 20.08 -33.53
C VAL A 97 5.21 20.18 -32.04
N ALA A 98 4.40 21.17 -31.66
CA ALA A 98 4.05 21.42 -30.27
C ALA A 98 3.04 20.40 -29.70
N LEU A 99 2.05 20.00 -30.51
CA LEU A 99 0.96 19.10 -30.09
C LEU A 99 1.45 17.76 -29.52
N PRO A 100 2.39 17.02 -30.15
CA PRO A 100 2.92 15.79 -29.55
C PRO A 100 3.69 16.04 -28.25
N PHE A 101 4.33 17.20 -28.11
CA PHE A 101 5.05 17.58 -26.89
C PHE A 101 4.09 17.79 -25.73
N PHE A 102 2.99 18.51 -25.95
CA PHE A 102 1.93 18.71 -24.95
C PHE A 102 1.19 17.41 -24.63
N LEU A 103 0.91 16.56 -25.62
CA LEU A 103 0.30 15.25 -25.39
C LEU A 103 1.20 14.34 -24.54
N GLY A 104 2.50 14.34 -24.82
CA GLY A 104 3.49 13.62 -24.02
C GLY A 104 3.52 14.10 -22.57
N LEU A 105 3.50 15.43 -22.36
CA LEU A 105 3.50 16.02 -21.02
C LEU A 105 2.21 15.73 -20.25
N ALA A 106 1.06 15.79 -20.94
CA ALA A 106 -0.23 15.42 -20.37
C ALA A 106 -0.27 13.94 -19.95
N MET A 107 0.28 13.04 -20.77
CA MET A 107 0.38 11.61 -20.45
C MET A 107 1.36 11.32 -19.30
N LEU A 108 2.49 12.03 -19.23
CA LEU A 108 3.40 11.96 -18.09
C LEU A 108 2.71 12.42 -16.79
N CYS A 109 1.96 13.52 -16.85
CA CYS A 109 1.21 14.02 -15.70
C CYS A 109 0.11 13.03 -15.26
N TRP A 110 -0.62 12.45 -16.23
CA TRP A 110 -1.63 11.42 -15.97
C TRP A 110 -1.04 10.14 -15.37
N SER A 111 0.10 9.68 -15.89
CA SER A 111 0.77 8.47 -15.37
C SER A 111 1.31 8.67 -13.94
N GLY A 112 1.90 9.83 -13.63
CA GLY A 112 2.29 10.19 -12.27
C GLY A 112 1.10 10.22 -11.30
N THR A 113 -0.07 10.64 -11.79
CA THR A 113 -1.32 10.64 -11.02
C THR A 113 -1.79 9.22 -10.70
N LEU A 114 -1.77 8.33 -11.69
CA LEU A 114 -2.14 6.93 -11.50
C LEU A 114 -1.19 6.24 -10.51
N ALA A 115 0.11 6.57 -10.54
CA ALA A 115 1.08 6.06 -9.57
C ALA A 115 0.77 6.50 -8.13
N PHE A 116 0.24 7.71 -7.94
CA PHE A 116 -0.12 8.26 -6.63
C PHE A 116 -1.49 7.78 -6.11
N LEU A 117 -2.46 7.59 -7.02
CA LEU A 117 -3.81 7.15 -6.69
C LEU A 117 -3.88 5.67 -6.35
N VAL A 118 -2.97 4.85 -6.89
CA VAL A 118 -2.96 3.45 -6.54
C VAL A 118 -2.12 3.24 -5.29
N PRO A 119 -2.72 2.81 -4.16
CA PRO A 119 -1.96 2.51 -2.96
C PRO A 119 -0.90 1.45 -3.27
N ALA A 120 0.34 1.75 -2.91
CA ALA A 120 1.52 0.89 -3.06
C ALA A 120 1.38 -0.50 -2.40
N SER A 121 0.28 -0.76 -1.70
CA SER A 121 -0.02 -2.01 -1.01
C SER A 121 -0.53 -3.13 -1.92
N ARG A 122 -0.62 -2.94 -3.25
CA ARG A 122 -1.02 -4.01 -4.19
C ARG A 122 0.14 -4.38 -5.11
N PRO A 123 0.66 -5.62 -5.06
CA PRO A 123 1.79 -6.05 -5.89
C PRO A 123 1.49 -5.98 -7.40
N TYR A 124 0.21 -6.02 -7.77
CA TYR A 124 -0.23 -5.88 -9.17
C TYR A 124 0.06 -4.50 -9.77
N THR A 125 0.14 -3.44 -8.96
CA THR A 125 0.30 -2.09 -9.49
C THR A 125 1.69 -1.85 -10.06
N VAL A 126 2.71 -2.41 -9.41
CA VAL A 126 4.11 -2.25 -9.83
C VAL A 126 4.31 -2.88 -11.22
N ARG A 127 3.63 -4.00 -11.49
CA ARG A 127 3.64 -4.65 -12.80
C ARG A 127 2.92 -3.82 -13.87
N ILE A 128 1.74 -3.28 -13.56
CA ILE A 128 0.97 -2.46 -14.52
C ILE A 128 1.73 -1.16 -14.84
N LEU A 129 2.32 -0.50 -13.84
CA LEU A 129 3.10 0.72 -14.04
C LEU A 129 4.36 0.46 -14.90
N GLY A 130 5.06 -0.65 -14.65
CA GLY A 130 6.22 -1.06 -15.45
C GLY A 130 5.86 -1.31 -16.92
N VAL A 131 4.74 -1.98 -17.20
CA VAL A 131 4.27 -2.23 -18.57
C VAL A 131 3.84 -0.92 -19.25
N ALA A 132 3.17 -0.02 -18.53
CA ALA A 132 2.78 1.28 -19.08
C ALA A 132 4.00 2.14 -19.47
N LEU A 133 5.03 2.19 -18.61
CA LEU A 133 6.28 2.92 -18.91
C LEU A 133 7.02 2.32 -20.11
N LEU A 134 7.07 0.99 -20.23
CA LEU A 134 7.65 0.31 -21.39
C LEU A 134 6.90 0.63 -22.69
N ALA A 135 5.56 0.58 -22.65
CA ALA A 135 4.73 0.91 -23.80
C ALA A 135 4.91 2.38 -24.24
N PHE A 136 5.01 3.31 -23.29
CA PHE A 136 5.27 4.72 -23.57
C PHE A 136 6.66 4.96 -24.18
N GLY A 137 7.69 4.30 -23.64
CA GLY A 137 9.04 4.36 -24.20
C GLY A 137 9.05 3.86 -25.65
N LEU A 138 8.41 2.73 -25.92
CA LEU A 138 8.29 2.17 -27.27
C LEU A 138 7.52 3.09 -28.22
N PHE A 139 6.41 3.67 -27.78
CA PHE A 139 5.63 4.59 -28.60
C PHE A 139 6.43 5.85 -28.96
N GLY A 140 7.18 6.41 -28.02
CA GLY A 140 8.08 7.54 -28.27
C GLY A 140 9.15 7.20 -29.32
N VAL A 141 9.76 6.02 -29.22
CA VAL A 141 10.76 5.54 -30.19
C VAL A 141 10.15 5.36 -31.58
N VAL A 142 8.97 4.74 -31.69
CA VAL A 142 8.29 4.52 -32.98
C VAL A 142 7.93 5.86 -33.64
N ASN A 143 7.37 6.79 -32.87
CA ASN A 143 6.97 8.10 -33.39
C ASN A 143 8.19 8.94 -33.79
N MET A 144 9.31 8.76 -33.08
CA MET A 144 10.57 9.42 -33.41
C MET A 144 11.23 8.82 -34.67
N LEU A 145 11.24 7.50 -34.82
CA LEU A 145 11.71 6.81 -36.03
C LEU A 145 10.86 7.19 -37.25
N SER A 146 9.55 7.36 -37.08
CA SER A 146 8.65 7.84 -38.13
C SER A 146 8.92 9.28 -38.55
N ASN A 147 9.60 10.09 -37.71
CA ASN A 147 9.88 11.50 -37.96
C ASN A 147 11.38 11.77 -38.25
N SER A 148 12.16 10.72 -38.54
CA SER A 148 13.62 10.67 -38.58
C SER A 148 14.28 11.43 -39.76
N ASN A 149 13.67 12.48 -40.29
CA ASN A 149 14.35 13.34 -41.26
C ASN A 149 15.20 14.47 -40.61
N ARG A 150 15.20 14.67 -39.27
CA ARG A 150 15.88 15.83 -38.65
C ARG A 150 16.62 15.70 -37.30
N GLY A 151 16.93 14.52 -36.74
CA GLY A 151 17.86 14.52 -35.59
C GLY A 151 18.06 13.20 -34.83
N ALA A 152 19.19 12.54 -35.08
CA ALA A 152 19.55 11.24 -34.49
C ALA A 152 20.22 11.23 -33.09
N PRO A 153 20.94 12.28 -32.59
CA PRO A 153 21.80 12.07 -31.41
C PRO A 153 21.09 12.08 -30.05
N PHE A 154 19.91 12.70 -29.93
CA PHE A 154 19.18 12.75 -28.65
C PHE A 154 18.39 11.45 -28.32
N ALA A 155 18.17 10.58 -29.31
CA ALA A 155 17.34 9.38 -29.17
C ALA A 155 17.97 8.30 -28.28
N LEU A 156 19.28 8.08 -28.44
CA LEU A 156 20.00 6.98 -27.77
C LEU A 156 20.09 7.18 -26.25
N GLY A 157 20.17 8.43 -25.79
CA GLY A 157 20.24 8.75 -24.36
C GLY A 157 18.96 8.40 -23.60
N PHE A 158 17.79 8.65 -24.19
CA PHE A 158 16.49 8.47 -23.53
C PHE A 158 16.08 6.99 -23.45
N VAL A 159 16.35 6.22 -24.51
CA VAL A 159 16.11 4.77 -24.52
C VAL A 159 16.98 4.07 -23.46
N ALA A 160 18.25 4.46 -23.35
CA ALA A 160 19.15 3.89 -22.35
C ALA A 160 18.67 4.17 -20.91
N THR A 161 18.17 5.37 -20.62
CA THR A 161 17.67 5.70 -19.27
C THR A 161 16.38 4.95 -18.93
N CYS A 162 15.45 4.79 -19.87
CA CYS A 162 14.22 4.03 -19.66
C CYS A 162 14.48 2.52 -19.44
N VAL A 163 15.39 1.92 -20.22
CA VAL A 163 15.72 0.48 -20.10
C VAL A 163 16.44 0.20 -18.77
N VAL A 164 17.41 1.03 -18.38
CA VAL A 164 18.16 0.84 -17.12
C VAL A 164 17.27 1.10 -15.89
N GLY A 165 16.40 2.11 -15.94
CA GLY A 165 15.46 2.43 -14.87
C GLY A 165 14.39 1.35 -14.67
N GLY A 166 13.82 0.82 -15.76
CA GLY A 166 12.82 -0.25 -15.72
C GLY A 166 13.35 -1.57 -15.16
N ALA A 167 14.56 -1.96 -15.56
CA ALA A 167 15.19 -3.20 -15.09
C ALA A 167 15.46 -3.19 -13.57
N SER A 168 15.87 -2.03 -13.01
CA SER A 168 16.16 -1.91 -11.57
C SER A 168 14.92 -2.06 -10.67
N MET A 169 13.74 -1.62 -11.14
CA MET A 169 12.50 -1.74 -10.35
C MET A 169 11.95 -3.17 -10.34
N VAL A 170 12.11 -3.93 -11.43
CA VAL A 170 11.66 -5.33 -11.50
C VAL A 170 12.51 -6.22 -10.57
N TRP A 171 13.81 -5.96 -10.47
CA TRP A 171 14.71 -6.82 -9.70
C TRP A 171 14.56 -6.68 -8.18
N LYS A 172 14.31 -5.45 -7.66
CA LYS A 172 14.10 -5.24 -6.22
C LYS A 172 12.74 -5.75 -5.69
N GLY A 173 11.76 -5.95 -6.56
CA GLY A 173 10.43 -6.45 -6.16
C GLY A 173 10.36 -7.96 -5.89
N GLY A 174 11.35 -8.74 -6.33
CA GLY A 174 11.35 -10.20 -6.18
C GLY A 174 11.83 -10.73 -4.81
N ALA A 175 12.57 -9.92 -4.04
CA ALA A 175 13.27 -10.38 -2.84
C ALA A 175 12.44 -10.31 -1.53
N VAL A 176 11.16 -9.93 -1.59
CA VAL A 176 10.30 -9.73 -0.39
C VAL A 176 9.14 -10.73 -0.34
N ALA A 177 9.20 -11.81 -1.13
CA ALA A 177 8.13 -12.79 -1.27
C ALA A 177 8.43 -14.19 -0.70
N GLU A 178 9.45 -14.33 0.17
CA GLU A 178 9.73 -15.55 0.93
C GLU A 178 9.57 -15.32 2.44
#